data_AF-A0A956Y7R9-F1
#
_entry.id   AF-A0A956Y7R9-F1
#
_cell.length_a   1.000
_cell.length_b   1.000
_cell.length_c   1.000
_cell.angle_alpha   90.00
_cell.angle_beta   90.00
_cell.angle_gamma   90.00
#
_symmetry.space_group_name_H-M   'P 1'
#
loop_
_entity.id
_entity.type
_entity.pdbx_description
1 polymer ?
#
loop_
_entity_poly.entity_id
_entity_poly.type
_entity_poly.pdbx_seq_one_letter_code
_entity_poly.pdbx_strand_id
1 'polypeptide(L)'
;MSDSGEYFDADEMDPIEGYCLQCREHIEIEGATAVWTRRGQPATRGACPICGGVVFRMGKTEMHDERNRPEAIVLEGESSGRHRPKLARDTVYINYAAADEESAQRIASDLEKSGLAVWLHDHNAEDVNWSSGVHPALKECSRMVLVLSSNGNGADQVKAAWEFFKQSHKPIVIAQIEAIDPPDAIRRSPRYDIADDYKSAFRQMLGALSS
;
A
#
# COMPACT_ATOMS: atom_id res chain seq x y z
N MET A 1 41.24 -52.85 -11.79
CA MET A 1 40.68 -52.24 -13.01
C MET A 1 39.57 -51.32 -12.53
N SER A 2 39.97 -50.19 -11.95
CA SER A 2 40.00 -48.87 -12.59
C SER A 2 38.75 -48.11 -12.15
N ASP A 3 38.71 -47.77 -10.86
CA ASP A 3 37.76 -46.81 -10.33
C ASP A 3 38.42 -45.44 -10.49
N SER A 4 38.13 -44.80 -11.61
CA SER A 4 38.53 -43.44 -11.91
C SER A 4 37.78 -42.52 -10.95
N GLY A 5 38.38 -42.27 -9.79
CA GLY A 5 37.96 -41.20 -8.90
C GLY A 5 38.07 -39.88 -9.67
N GLU A 6 36.92 -39.36 -10.11
CA GLU A 6 36.78 -37.98 -10.55
C GLU A 6 37.17 -37.10 -9.34
N TYR A 7 38.36 -36.52 -9.41
CA TYR A 7 38.78 -35.45 -8.52
C TYR A 7 37.87 -34.27 -8.85
N PHE A 8 36.82 -34.08 -8.06
CA PHE A 8 36.11 -32.82 -7.99
C PHE A 8 37.09 -31.81 -7.38
N ASP A 9 37.68 -30.97 -8.21
CA ASP A 9 38.53 -29.87 -7.76
C ASP A 9 37.73 -29.02 -6.77
N ALA A 10 38.23 -28.90 -5.54
CA ALA A 10 37.57 -28.19 -4.45
C ALA A 10 37.52 -26.65 -4.65
N ASP A 11 37.99 -26.16 -5.79
CA ASP A 11 38.16 -24.74 -6.13
C ASP A 11 37.09 -24.22 -7.13
N GLU A 12 36.17 -25.04 -7.64
CA GLU A 12 35.06 -24.61 -8.52
C GLU A 12 33.76 -24.32 -7.74
N MET A 13 33.81 -23.47 -6.72
CA MET A 13 32.58 -22.79 -6.26
C MET A 13 32.38 -21.56 -7.14
N ASP A 14 31.44 -21.64 -8.09
CA ASP A 14 31.10 -20.51 -8.94
C ASP A 14 30.85 -19.25 -8.09
N PRO A 15 31.47 -18.11 -8.42
CA PRO A 15 31.33 -16.88 -7.67
C PRO A 15 29.86 -16.48 -7.60
N ILE A 16 29.34 -16.26 -6.39
CA ILE A 16 27.93 -15.92 -6.22
C ILE A 16 27.73 -14.45 -6.60
N GLU A 17 27.10 -14.22 -7.75
CA GLU A 17 26.78 -12.88 -8.23
C GLU A 17 25.51 -12.31 -7.60
N GLY A 18 25.53 -11.01 -7.28
CA GLY A 18 24.38 -10.25 -6.77
C GLY A 18 24.39 -8.81 -7.26
N TYR A 19 23.24 -8.14 -7.15
CA TYR A 19 23.11 -6.74 -7.58
C TYR A 19 23.31 -5.80 -6.40
N CYS A 20 24.28 -4.88 -6.51
CA CYS A 20 24.47 -3.83 -5.51
C CYS A 20 23.55 -2.65 -5.79
N LEU A 21 22.62 -2.33 -4.88
CA LEU A 21 21.70 -1.20 -5.04
C LEU A 21 22.38 0.19 -5.01
N GLN A 22 23.54 0.28 -4.34
CA GLN A 22 24.29 1.52 -4.21
C GLN A 22 25.15 1.80 -5.44
N CYS A 23 25.85 0.79 -5.96
CA CYS A 23 26.64 0.90 -7.20
C CYS A 23 25.79 0.72 -8.47
N ARG A 24 24.60 0.12 -8.35
CA ARG A 24 23.67 -0.22 -9.44
C ARG A 24 24.26 -1.16 -10.50
N GLU A 25 25.12 -2.07 -10.07
CA GLU A 25 25.84 -3.01 -10.94
C GLU A 25 25.74 -4.45 -10.39
N HIS A 26 25.86 -5.45 -11.27
CA HIS A 26 26.04 -6.84 -10.88
C HIS A 26 27.49 -7.07 -10.45
N ILE A 27 27.66 -7.59 -9.25
CA ILE A 27 28.95 -7.79 -8.61
C ILE A 27 29.04 -9.22 -8.08
N GLU A 28 30.26 -9.71 -7.95
CA GLU A 28 30.54 -10.88 -7.12
C GLU A 28 30.42 -10.50 -5.65
N ILE A 29 29.62 -11.25 -4.88
CA ILE A 29 29.36 -10.96 -3.48
C ILE A 29 30.57 -11.36 -2.64
N GLU A 30 31.24 -10.38 -2.05
CA GLU A 30 32.35 -10.61 -1.14
C GLU A 30 31.83 -11.15 0.20
N GLY A 31 32.46 -12.21 0.73
CA GLY A 31 32.04 -12.84 1.99
C GLY A 31 30.64 -13.45 1.95
N ALA A 32 30.25 -13.99 0.77
CA ALA A 32 28.94 -14.59 0.57
C ALA A 32 28.62 -15.68 1.61
N THR A 33 27.52 -15.52 2.33
CA THR A 33 27.05 -16.45 3.37
C THR A 33 25.59 -16.78 3.13
N ALA A 34 25.24 -18.06 3.17
CA ALA A 34 23.86 -18.52 3.14
C ALA A 34 23.10 -18.08 4.40
N VAL A 35 21.92 -17.49 4.20
CA VAL A 35 21.07 -16.98 5.26
C VAL A 35 19.62 -17.35 4.99
N TRP A 36 18.90 -17.75 6.03
CA TRP A 36 17.45 -17.92 5.98
C TRP A 36 16.76 -16.62 6.36
N THR A 37 15.76 -16.20 5.58
CA THR A 37 14.90 -15.08 5.96
C THR A 37 14.00 -15.46 7.14
N ARG A 38 13.38 -14.47 7.80
CA ARG A 38 12.40 -14.70 8.87
C ARG A 38 11.18 -15.56 8.44
N ARG A 39 10.94 -15.65 7.13
CA ARG A 39 9.90 -16.49 6.51
C ARG A 39 10.41 -17.85 6.05
N GLY A 40 11.65 -18.21 6.41
CA GLY A 40 12.30 -19.46 6.02
C GLY A 40 12.60 -19.57 4.52
N GLN A 41 12.70 -18.46 3.78
CA GLN A 41 13.15 -18.48 2.38
C GLN A 41 14.70 -18.39 2.30
N PRO A 42 15.35 -19.15 1.41
CA PRO A 42 16.80 -19.16 1.27
C PRO A 42 17.32 -17.91 0.54
N ALA A 43 18.43 -17.37 1.01
CA ALA A 43 19.09 -16.23 0.42
C ALA A 43 20.60 -16.22 0.73
N THR A 44 21.35 -15.40 0.01
CA THR A 44 22.78 -15.18 0.24
C THR A 44 23.01 -13.72 0.59
N ARG A 45 23.83 -13.46 1.62
CA ARG A 45 24.23 -12.12 2.05
C ARG A 45 25.74 -11.99 2.01
N GLY A 46 26.23 -10.83 1.62
CA GLY A 46 27.64 -10.44 1.76
C GLY A 46 27.83 -8.94 1.53
N ALA A 47 29.01 -8.54 1.10
CA ALA A 47 29.38 -7.15 0.85
C ALA A 47 29.69 -6.91 -0.63
N CYS A 48 29.53 -5.66 -1.06
CA CYS A 48 29.97 -5.19 -2.37
C CYS A 48 31.46 -4.83 -2.29
N PRO A 49 32.33 -5.39 -3.15
CA PRO A 49 33.77 -5.07 -3.12
C PRO A 49 34.07 -3.62 -3.53
N ILE A 50 33.13 -2.95 -4.21
CA ILE A 50 33.29 -1.58 -4.71
C ILE A 50 32.99 -0.54 -3.62
N CYS A 51 31.86 -0.69 -2.91
CA CYS A 51 31.39 0.32 -1.95
C CYS A 51 31.28 -0.18 -0.50
N GLY A 52 31.55 -1.46 -0.22
CA GLY A 52 31.34 -2.08 1.09
C GLY A 52 29.87 -2.27 1.48
N GLY A 53 28.92 -1.85 0.64
CA GLY A 53 27.49 -1.96 0.91
C GLY A 53 27.01 -3.42 0.98
N VAL A 54 26.02 -3.70 1.82
CA VAL A 54 25.46 -5.05 1.95
C VAL A 54 24.75 -5.45 0.65
N VAL A 55 25.13 -6.60 0.10
CA VAL A 55 24.44 -7.20 -1.05
C VAL A 55 23.66 -8.42 -0.57
N PHE A 56 22.44 -8.54 -1.05
CA PHE A 56 21.51 -9.59 -0.70
C PHE A 56 20.89 -10.19 -1.96
N ARG A 57 21.04 -11.49 -2.16
CA ARG A 57 20.57 -12.23 -3.33
C ARG A 57 19.61 -13.33 -2.88
N MET A 58 18.40 -13.34 -3.41
CA MET A 58 17.45 -14.42 -3.14
C MET A 58 17.85 -15.70 -3.90
N GLY A 59 17.61 -16.86 -3.30
CA GLY A 59 17.82 -18.16 -3.94
C GLY A 59 18.54 -19.17 -3.04
N LYS A 60 18.26 -20.45 -3.29
CA LYS A 60 18.97 -21.57 -2.66
C LYS A 60 20.34 -21.72 -3.31
N THR A 61 21.35 -21.86 -2.46
CA THR A 61 22.73 -22.19 -2.85
C THR A 61 23.15 -23.45 -2.11
N GLU A 62 24.25 -24.06 -2.53
CA GLU A 62 24.81 -25.27 -1.91
C GLU A 62 25.19 -25.04 -0.44
N MET A 63 25.49 -23.79 -0.08
CA MET A 63 25.83 -23.38 1.29
C MET A 63 24.62 -23.44 2.27
N HIS A 64 23.39 -23.69 1.80
CA HIS A 64 22.20 -23.78 2.66
C HIS A 64 22.02 -25.18 3.27
N ASP A 65 22.07 -25.26 4.60
CA ASP A 65 21.62 -26.45 5.34
C ASP A 65 20.13 -26.31 5.74
N GLU A 66 19.29 -27.21 5.25
CA GLU A 66 17.84 -27.24 5.53
C GLU A 66 17.53 -27.48 7.01
N ARG A 67 18.44 -28.12 7.76
CA ARG A 67 18.26 -28.35 9.21
C ARG A 67 18.22 -27.05 10.00
N ASN A 68 18.82 -25.98 9.46
CA ASN A 68 18.90 -24.66 10.08
C ASN A 68 17.81 -23.71 9.57
N ARG A 69 16.84 -24.21 8.79
CA ARG A 69 15.72 -23.41 8.31
C ARG A 69 14.78 -23.09 9.48
N PRO A 70 14.57 -21.82 9.84
CA PRO A 70 13.63 -21.46 10.88
C PRO A 70 12.19 -21.77 10.43
N GLU A 71 11.34 -22.14 11.38
CA GLU A 71 9.89 -22.12 11.14
C GLU A 71 9.49 -20.69 10.76
N ALA A 72 8.71 -20.56 9.67
CA ALA A 72 8.29 -19.26 9.19
C ALA A 72 7.41 -18.60 10.26
N ILE A 73 7.91 -17.54 10.87
CA ILE A 73 7.11 -16.74 11.79
C ILE A 73 6.03 -16.08 10.95
N VAL A 74 4.77 -16.49 11.17
CA VAL A 74 3.61 -15.77 10.69
C VAL A 74 3.60 -14.47 11.47
N LEU A 75 4.08 -13.38 10.86
CA LEU A 75 3.87 -12.05 11.40
C LEU A 75 2.36 -11.84 11.46
N GLU A 76 1.79 -11.78 12.66
CA GLU A 76 0.41 -11.34 12.84
C GLU A 76 0.28 -9.95 12.20
N GLY A 77 -0.43 -9.91 11.07
CA GLY A 77 -0.52 -8.75 10.18
C GLY A 77 -0.18 -9.02 8.71
N GLU A 78 0.47 -10.14 8.38
CA GLU A 78 0.70 -10.56 6.99
C GLU A 78 -0.01 -11.86 6.69
N SER A 79 -1.30 -11.74 6.40
CA SER A 79 -2.05 -12.79 5.71
C SER A 79 -1.52 -12.92 4.28
N SER A 80 -1.15 -14.16 3.95
CA SER A 80 -1.10 -14.72 2.60
C SER A 80 -2.13 -14.05 1.68
N GLY A 81 -1.65 -13.34 0.67
CA GLY A 81 -2.49 -12.95 -0.46
C GLY A 81 -3.58 -11.91 -0.16
N ARG A 82 -3.30 -10.86 0.61
CA ARG A 82 -3.81 -9.54 0.20
C ARG A 82 -2.65 -8.73 -0.32
N HIS A 83 -2.67 -8.52 -1.63
CA HIS A 83 -2.14 -7.31 -2.23
C HIS A 83 -2.38 -6.17 -1.22
N ARG A 84 -1.35 -5.63 -0.54
CA ARG A 84 -1.42 -4.22 -0.15
C ARG A 84 -1.80 -3.58 -1.48
N PRO A 85 -3.03 -3.06 -1.66
CA PRO A 85 -3.41 -2.53 -2.95
C PRO A 85 -2.28 -1.59 -3.28
N LYS A 86 -1.54 -1.88 -4.34
CA LYS A 86 -0.56 -0.95 -4.83
C LYS A 86 -1.47 0.17 -5.29
N LEU A 87 -1.76 1.12 -4.39
CA LEU A 87 -2.87 2.07 -4.50
C LEU A 87 -2.74 2.57 -5.91
N ALA A 88 -3.63 2.05 -6.76
CA ALA A 88 -3.51 2.31 -8.17
C ALA A 88 -3.61 3.82 -8.26
N ARG A 89 -3.03 4.45 -9.28
CA ARG A 89 -3.15 5.89 -9.46
C ARG A 89 -4.62 6.38 -9.51
N ASP A 90 -5.59 5.47 -9.47
CA ASP A 90 -7.04 5.65 -9.41
C ASP A 90 -7.70 5.30 -8.06
N THR A 91 -6.97 5.25 -6.93
CA THR A 91 -7.63 5.02 -5.63
C THR A 91 -8.48 6.22 -5.19
N VAL A 92 -9.71 5.91 -4.78
CA VAL A 92 -10.68 6.83 -4.20
C VAL A 92 -10.50 6.89 -2.68
N TYR A 93 -10.25 8.09 -2.16
CA TYR A 93 -10.29 8.34 -0.72
C TYR A 93 -11.73 8.61 -0.29
N ILE A 94 -12.26 7.86 0.68
CA ILE A 94 -13.57 8.17 1.28
C ILE A 94 -13.35 8.92 2.59
N ASN A 95 -13.78 10.18 2.58
CA ASN A 95 -13.75 11.08 3.72
C ASN A 95 -15.15 11.10 4.36
N TYR A 96 -15.26 10.74 5.63
CA TYR A 96 -16.52 10.63 6.37
C TYR A 96 -16.28 10.95 7.86
N ALA A 97 -17.34 11.21 8.62
CA ALA A 97 -17.24 11.26 10.08
C ALA A 97 -17.49 9.87 10.67
N ALA A 98 -16.91 9.57 11.83
CA ALA A 98 -17.05 8.25 12.46
C ALA A 98 -18.51 7.79 12.64
N ALA A 99 -19.45 8.73 12.86
CA ALA A 99 -20.87 8.43 12.97
C ALA A 99 -21.52 7.94 11.66
N ASP A 100 -20.91 8.22 10.50
CA ASP A 100 -21.42 7.88 9.17
C ASP A 100 -20.73 6.64 8.58
N GLU A 101 -20.01 5.87 9.40
CA GLU A 101 -19.21 4.74 8.98
C GLU A 101 -20.00 3.70 8.17
N GLU A 102 -21.25 3.40 8.58
CA GLU A 102 -22.10 2.46 7.86
C GLU A 102 -22.34 2.89 6.40
N SER A 103 -22.62 4.18 6.20
CA SER A 103 -22.84 4.74 4.86
C SER A 103 -21.54 4.75 4.05
N ALA A 104 -20.41 5.09 4.69
CA ALA A 104 -19.10 5.09 4.06
C ALA A 104 -18.67 3.68 3.61
N GLN A 105 -18.85 2.67 4.47
CA GLN A 105 -18.58 1.26 4.17
C GLN A 105 -19.44 0.74 3.02
N ARG A 106 -20.71 1.13 2.97
CA ARG A 106 -21.62 0.76 1.87
C ARG A 106 -21.14 1.35 0.53
N ILE A 107 -20.80 2.64 0.51
CA ILE A 107 -20.25 3.30 -0.69
C ILE A 107 -18.93 2.63 -1.11
N ALA A 108 -18.05 2.34 -0.14
CA ALA A 108 -16.78 1.67 -0.40
C ALA A 108 -16.99 0.31 -1.07
N SER A 109 -17.84 -0.54 -0.48
CA SER A 109 -18.14 -1.87 -1.00
C SER A 109 -18.67 -1.81 -2.43
N ASP A 110 -19.53 -0.84 -2.75
CA ASP A 110 -20.11 -0.71 -4.09
C ASP A 110 -19.12 -0.13 -5.11
N LEU A 111 -18.24 0.80 -4.69
CA LEU A 111 -17.14 1.30 -5.54
C LEU A 111 -16.13 0.18 -5.86
N GLU A 112 -15.80 -0.64 -4.86
CA GLU A 112 -14.93 -1.81 -5.04
C GLU A 112 -15.54 -2.85 -5.97
N LYS A 113 -16.82 -3.18 -5.83
CA LYS A 113 -17.57 -4.05 -6.77
C LYS A 113 -17.58 -3.49 -8.19
N SER A 114 -17.50 -2.17 -8.32
CA SER A 114 -17.42 -1.48 -9.61
C SER A 114 -16.00 -1.43 -10.18
N GLY A 115 -15.00 -1.99 -9.47
CA GLY A 115 -13.61 -2.10 -9.90
C GLY A 115 -12.71 -0.93 -9.50
N LEU A 116 -13.17 0.01 -8.67
CA LEU A 116 -12.35 1.10 -8.15
C LEU A 116 -11.67 0.68 -6.84
N ALA A 117 -10.37 0.95 -6.73
CA ALA A 117 -9.69 0.82 -5.45
C ALA A 117 -10.19 1.91 -4.50
N VAL A 118 -10.49 1.54 -3.26
CA VAL A 118 -11.00 2.46 -2.24
C VAL A 118 -10.09 2.46 -1.03
N TRP A 119 -9.94 3.63 -0.41
CA TRP A 119 -9.34 3.79 0.90
C TRP A 119 -10.35 4.48 1.84
N LEU A 120 -10.74 3.79 2.91
CA LEU A 120 -11.61 4.33 3.96
C LEU A 120 -10.77 5.02 5.04
N HIS A 121 -11.21 6.20 5.46
CA HIS A 121 -10.61 6.92 6.58
C HIS A 121 -10.72 6.17 7.90
N ASP A 122 -9.57 5.73 8.43
CA ASP A 122 -9.49 5.13 9.76
C ASP A 122 -9.52 6.21 10.85
N HIS A 123 -10.58 6.20 11.66
CA HIS A 123 -10.79 7.10 12.79
C HIS A 123 -10.08 6.66 14.07
N ASN A 124 -9.52 5.43 14.12
CA ASN A 124 -8.84 4.88 15.29
C ASN A 124 -7.36 5.26 15.37
N ALA A 125 -6.87 6.16 14.52
CA ALA A 125 -5.50 6.65 14.55
C ALA A 125 -5.26 7.65 15.70
N GLU A 126 -5.64 7.30 16.93
CA GLU A 126 -5.16 7.93 18.15
C GLU A 126 -3.70 7.52 18.42
N ASP A 127 -2.74 7.78 17.52
CA ASP A 127 -1.31 7.81 17.89
C ASP A 127 -0.31 8.15 16.77
N VAL A 128 -0.71 8.89 15.73
CA VAL A 128 0.28 9.31 14.73
C VAL A 128 0.35 10.82 14.65
N ASN A 129 1.31 11.36 15.39
CA ASN A 129 1.79 12.74 15.26
C ASN A 129 2.49 12.89 13.90
N TRP A 130 1.70 12.93 12.83
CA TRP A 130 2.21 13.18 11.49
C TRP A 130 2.85 14.57 11.50
N SER A 131 4.14 14.67 11.20
CA SER A 131 4.90 15.93 11.18
C SER A 131 4.35 17.01 10.21
N SER A 132 3.37 16.64 9.38
CA SER A 132 2.64 17.55 8.48
C SER A 132 1.13 17.66 8.77
N GLY A 133 0.60 16.95 9.77
CA GLY A 133 -0.82 16.96 10.14
C GLY A 133 -1.76 16.22 9.16
N VAL A 134 -1.23 15.51 8.16
CA VAL A 134 -2.01 14.94 7.04
C VAL A 134 -1.66 13.47 6.84
N HIS A 135 -2.67 12.61 6.77
CA HIS A 135 -2.53 11.16 6.58
C HIS A 135 -1.87 10.82 5.22
N PRO A 136 -0.88 9.90 5.14
CA PRO A 136 -0.19 9.56 3.89
C PRO A 136 -1.11 9.14 2.74
N ALA A 137 -2.24 8.48 3.06
CA ALA A 137 -3.23 8.09 2.05
C ALA A 137 -3.82 9.28 1.28
N LEU A 138 -3.87 10.48 1.88
CA LEU A 138 -4.33 11.69 1.18
C LEU A 138 -3.37 12.09 0.05
N LYS A 139 -2.06 11.82 0.21
CA LYS A 139 -1.06 12.07 -0.85
C LYS A 139 -1.19 11.05 -1.98
N GLU A 140 -1.43 9.79 -1.64
CA GLU A 140 -1.45 8.66 -2.58
C GLU A 140 -2.75 8.55 -3.40
N CYS A 141 -3.91 8.93 -2.83
CA CYS A 141 -5.18 8.90 -3.55
C CYS A 141 -5.29 10.04 -4.57
N SER A 142 -5.84 9.77 -5.75
CA SER A 142 -5.98 10.77 -6.82
C SER A 142 -7.30 11.54 -6.77
N ARG A 143 -8.35 10.94 -6.18
CA ARG A 143 -9.70 11.51 -6.09
C ARG A 143 -10.33 11.21 -4.73
N MET A 144 -11.27 12.05 -4.31
CA MET A 144 -11.96 11.90 -3.02
C MET A 144 -13.47 11.88 -3.17
N VAL A 145 -14.12 11.00 -2.41
CA VAL A 145 -15.55 11.05 -2.12
C VAL A 145 -15.73 11.56 -0.69
N LEU A 146 -16.44 12.67 -0.52
CA LEU A 146 -16.84 13.19 0.79
C LEU A 146 -18.26 12.74 1.10
N VAL A 147 -18.44 12.00 2.19
CA VAL A 147 -19.76 11.71 2.75
C VAL A 147 -20.23 12.95 3.52
N LEU A 148 -21.26 13.61 3.00
CA LEU A 148 -21.79 14.85 3.55
C LEU A 148 -22.98 14.56 4.47
N SER A 149 -22.78 14.85 5.75
CA SER A 149 -23.73 14.72 6.85
C SER A 149 -23.54 15.87 7.85
N SER A 150 -24.51 16.09 8.73
CA SER A 150 -24.37 17.02 9.86
C SER A 150 -23.21 16.64 10.80
N ASN A 151 -22.90 15.35 10.93
CA ASN A 151 -21.78 14.85 11.75
C ASN A 151 -20.40 15.19 11.15
N GLY A 152 -20.28 15.13 9.82
CA GLY A 152 -19.05 15.49 9.11
C GLY A 152 -18.87 16.98 8.88
N ASN A 153 -19.97 17.75 8.91
CA ASN A 153 -19.95 19.19 8.68
C ASN A 153 -19.43 19.93 9.93
N GLY A 154 -18.11 19.97 10.08
CA GLY A 154 -17.43 20.65 11.19
C GLY A 154 -16.40 19.79 11.92
N ALA A 155 -16.32 18.49 11.63
CA ALA A 155 -15.27 17.64 12.17
C ALA A 155 -13.90 18.07 11.60
N ASP A 156 -12.95 18.41 12.48
CA ASP A 156 -11.64 18.95 12.08
C ASP A 156 -10.88 18.01 11.16
N GLN A 157 -10.99 16.69 11.36
CA GLN A 157 -10.36 15.68 10.53
C GLN A 157 -10.94 15.65 9.10
N VAL A 158 -12.27 15.69 8.99
CA VAL A 158 -12.98 15.74 7.70
C VAL A 158 -12.61 17.01 6.96
N LYS A 159 -12.54 18.13 7.69
CA LYS A 159 -12.13 19.44 7.17
C LYS A 159 -10.71 19.43 6.63
N ALA A 160 -9.74 18.99 7.43
CA ALA A 160 -8.34 18.93 7.03
C ALA A 160 -8.13 18.08 5.77
N ALA A 161 -8.84 16.95 5.66
CA ALA A 161 -8.76 16.07 4.50
C ALA A 161 -9.27 16.73 3.20
N TRP A 162 -10.45 17.36 3.21
CA TRP A 162 -10.94 18.01 1.99
C TRP A 162 -10.17 19.29 1.66
N GLU A 163 -9.67 20.03 2.66
CA GLU A 163 -8.81 21.19 2.45
C GLU A 163 -7.50 20.79 1.75
N PHE A 164 -6.91 19.66 2.15
CA PHE A 164 -5.74 19.10 1.49
C PHE A 164 -6.00 18.78 0.00
N PHE A 165 -7.15 18.16 -0.30
CA PHE A 165 -7.52 17.85 -1.68
C PHE A 165 -7.72 19.12 -2.51
N LYS A 166 -8.35 20.15 -1.94
CA LYS A 166 -8.51 21.46 -2.59
C LYS A 166 -7.18 22.12 -2.89
N GLN A 167 -6.27 22.19 -1.92
CA GLN A 167 -4.94 22.78 -2.08
C GLN A 167 -4.09 22.00 -3.09
N SER A 168 -4.26 20.68 -3.14
CA SER A 168 -3.57 19.80 -4.09
C SER A 168 -4.24 19.75 -5.47
N HIS A 169 -5.28 20.55 -5.72
CA HIS A 169 -6.08 20.55 -6.95
C HIS A 169 -6.62 19.16 -7.35
N LYS A 170 -6.90 18.30 -6.37
CA LYS A 170 -7.46 16.97 -6.59
C LYS A 170 -9.00 17.03 -6.65
N PRO A 171 -9.65 16.24 -7.52
CA PRO A 171 -11.09 16.20 -7.63
C PRO A 171 -11.76 15.72 -6.34
N ILE A 172 -12.86 16.39 -5.99
CA ILE A 172 -13.72 16.08 -4.84
C ILE A 172 -15.13 15.86 -5.37
N VAL A 173 -15.70 14.71 -5.02
CA VAL A 173 -17.10 14.37 -5.29
C VAL A 173 -17.83 14.25 -3.96
N ILE A 174 -19.05 14.77 -3.86
CA ILE A 174 -19.83 14.77 -2.63
C ILE A 174 -20.93 13.73 -2.73
N ALA A 175 -20.90 12.76 -1.82
CA ALA A 175 -21.97 11.81 -1.56
C ALA A 175 -22.83 12.35 -0.41
N GLN A 176 -23.99 12.90 -0.73
CA GLN A 176 -24.87 13.54 0.23
C GLN A 176 -25.82 12.51 0.85
N ILE A 177 -25.68 12.28 2.17
CA ILE A 177 -26.57 11.38 2.93
C ILE A 177 -27.62 12.13 3.74
N GLU A 178 -27.44 13.43 3.93
CA GLU A 178 -28.40 14.32 4.57
C GLU A 178 -28.60 15.60 3.74
N ALA A 179 -29.80 16.17 3.79
CA ALA A 179 -30.16 17.40 3.07
C ALA A 179 -29.53 18.67 3.68
N ILE A 180 -28.19 18.74 3.68
CA ILE A 180 -27.42 19.86 4.21
C ILE A 180 -26.58 20.54 3.11
N ASP A 181 -26.28 21.82 3.33
CA ASP A 181 -25.39 22.56 2.45
C ASP A 181 -23.92 22.24 2.75
N PRO A 182 -23.10 21.94 1.73
CA PRO A 182 -21.68 21.73 1.91
C PRO A 182 -20.97 23.05 2.24
N PRO A 183 -19.77 22.97 2.88
CA PRO A 183 -18.93 24.14 3.11
C PRO A 183 -18.67 24.94 1.83
N ASP A 184 -18.65 26.28 1.94
CA ASP A 184 -18.53 27.18 0.77
C ASP A 184 -17.31 26.89 -0.12
N ALA A 185 -16.19 26.45 0.48
CA ALA A 185 -14.97 26.11 -0.25
C ALA A 185 -15.11 24.94 -1.24
N ILE A 186 -16.06 24.04 -0.98
CA ILE A 186 -16.35 22.86 -1.81
C ILE A 186 -17.76 22.88 -2.41
N ARG A 187 -18.47 24.01 -2.30
CA ARG A 187 -19.85 24.17 -2.80
C ARG A 187 -20.03 23.94 -4.30
N ARG A 188 -18.95 24.07 -5.08
CA ARG A 188 -18.94 23.83 -6.54
C ARG A 188 -18.61 22.40 -6.93
N SER A 189 -18.26 21.54 -5.97
CA SER A 189 -17.96 20.14 -6.25
C SER A 189 -19.23 19.40 -6.69
N PRO A 190 -19.14 18.43 -7.63
CA PRO A 190 -20.26 17.57 -8.00
C PRO A 190 -20.87 16.90 -6.78
N ARG A 191 -22.21 16.92 -6.70
CA ARG A 191 -22.95 16.46 -5.53
C ARG A 191 -24.05 15.49 -5.97
N TYR A 192 -24.11 14.36 -5.28
CA TYR A 192 -25.05 13.27 -5.54
C TYR A 192 -25.81 12.95 -4.27
N ASP A 193 -27.12 13.14 -4.29
CA ASP A 193 -28.00 12.78 -3.19
C ASP A 193 -28.24 11.27 -3.21
N ILE A 194 -27.57 10.56 -2.29
CA ILE A 194 -27.66 9.12 -2.16
C ILE A 194 -28.64 8.69 -1.06
N ALA A 195 -29.25 9.65 -0.36
CA ALA A 195 -30.23 9.40 0.70
C ALA A 195 -31.58 8.97 0.12
N ASP A 196 -32.01 9.61 -0.98
CA ASP A 196 -33.31 9.35 -1.61
C ASP A 196 -33.23 8.21 -2.66
N ASP A 197 -32.42 8.37 -3.72
CA ASP A 197 -32.21 7.35 -4.76
C ASP A 197 -30.73 6.93 -4.86
N TYR A 198 -30.32 6.09 -3.91
CA TYR A 198 -28.95 5.56 -3.85
C TYR A 198 -28.47 4.97 -5.19
N LYS A 199 -29.29 4.16 -5.87
CA LYS A 199 -28.83 3.43 -7.07
C LYS A 199 -28.59 4.35 -8.26
N SER A 200 -29.45 5.34 -8.46
CA SER A 200 -29.27 6.31 -9.54
C SER A 200 -28.13 7.27 -9.24
N ALA A 201 -28.11 7.83 -8.04
CA ALA A 201 -27.07 8.76 -7.60
C ALA A 201 -25.68 8.13 -7.58
N PHE A 202 -25.56 6.88 -7.11
CA PHE A 202 -24.30 6.13 -7.12
C PHE A 202 -23.76 5.94 -8.54
N ARG A 203 -24.60 5.61 -9.52
CA ARG A 203 -24.16 5.45 -10.92
C ARG A 203 -23.65 6.76 -11.52
N GLN A 204 -24.33 7.87 -11.22
CA GLN A 204 -23.87 9.19 -11.66
C GLN A 204 -22.56 9.59 -10.98
N MET A 205 -22.43 9.29 -9.69
CA MET A 205 -21.21 9.50 -8.92
C MET A 205 -20.04 8.69 -9.48
N LEU A 206 -20.25 7.41 -9.79
CA LEU A 206 -19.26 6.54 -10.40
C LEU A 206 -18.77 7.10 -11.74
N GLY A 207 -19.68 7.63 -12.57
CA GLY A 207 -19.35 8.32 -13.81
C GLY A 207 -18.40 9.49 -13.59
N ALA A 208 -18.69 10.37 -12.62
CA ALA A 208 -17.83 11.51 -12.28
C ALA A 208 -16.49 11.13 -11.62
N LEU A 209 -16.41 9.95 -11.00
CA LEU A 209 -15.15 9.41 -10.47
C LEU A 209 -14.30 8.74 -11.56
N SER A 210 -14.90 8.37 -12.69
CA SER A 210 -14.22 7.71 -13.81
C SER A 210 -13.77 8.66 -14.94
N SER A 211 -14.21 9.93 -14.90
CA SER A 211 -13.81 10.98 -15.85
C SER A 211 -12.53 11.68 -15.43
#